data_AF-A0A3E0K7P0-F1
#
_entry.id   AF-A0A3E0K7P0-F1
#
_cell.length_a   1.000
_cell.length_b   1.000
_cell.length_c   1.000
_cell.angle_alpha   90.00
_cell.angle_beta   90.00
_cell.angle_gamma   90.00
#
_symmetry.space_group_name_H-M   'P 1'
#
loop_
_entity.id
_entity.type
_entity.pdbx_description
1 polymer ?
#
loop_
_entity_poly.entity_id
_entity_poly.type
_entity_poly.pdbx_seq_one_letter_code
_entity_poly.pdbx_strand_id
1 'polypeptide(L)'
;MIQKWKKLKKNEKGLTLIELLAVLVILGIIAAIVIPLIANVISDSRDKAILADASNIISAAKLAHANGEGTEDKTAGTITFDKDILSKYMDKKVKLANDDKVTYTKSSREWTIKYSNLKKIKNEDLKTGLGISNNDDETTDDLINDYLDDNAFTK
;
A
#
# COMPACT_ATOMS: atom_id res chain seq x y z
N MET A 1 -9.67 6.47 67.31
CA MET A 1 -8.86 5.50 66.55
C MET A 1 -8.42 6.09 65.21
N ILE A 2 -7.25 6.76 65.11
CA ILE A 2 -6.68 7.27 63.84
C ILE A 2 -5.14 7.13 63.86
N GLN A 3 -4.60 5.90 63.99
CA GLN A 3 -3.15 5.69 64.19
C GLN A 3 -2.46 4.78 63.15
N LYS A 4 -3.13 4.34 62.08
CA LYS A 4 -2.55 3.34 61.15
C LYS A 4 -2.04 3.82 59.78
N TRP A 5 -2.04 5.13 59.47
CA TRP A 5 -1.65 5.61 58.13
C TRP A 5 -0.19 6.08 57.99
N LYS A 6 0.62 6.03 59.05
CA LYS A 6 2.02 6.52 59.04
C LYS A 6 3.08 5.50 58.62
N LYS A 7 2.73 4.25 58.27
CA LYS A 7 3.73 3.17 58.06
C LYS A 7 3.98 2.74 56.60
N LEU A 8 3.34 3.33 55.60
CA LEU A 8 3.54 2.94 54.18
C LEU A 8 4.59 3.78 53.43
N LYS A 9 5.23 4.78 54.05
CA LYS A 9 6.28 5.61 53.42
C LYS A 9 7.70 5.20 53.81
N LYS A 10 8.05 3.92 53.67
CA LYS A 10 9.44 3.48 53.80
C LYS A 10 9.78 2.52 52.67
N ASN A 11 10.66 2.99 51.77
CA ASN A 11 11.36 2.27 50.69
C ASN A 11 10.97 2.59 49.24
N GLU A 12 10.46 3.78 48.94
CA GLU A 12 10.60 4.30 47.57
C GLU A 12 11.98 4.93 47.44
N LYS A 13 12.98 4.12 47.05
CA LYS A 13 14.24 4.66 46.52
C LYS A 13 13.88 5.41 45.24
N GLY A 14 13.72 6.72 45.34
CA GLY A 14 13.39 7.56 44.20
C GLY A 14 14.48 7.46 43.14
N LEU A 15 14.07 7.17 41.90
CA LEU A 15 14.92 7.34 40.73
C LEU A 15 15.46 8.76 40.72
N THR A 16 16.77 8.90 40.51
CA THR A 16 17.38 10.22 40.43
C THR A 16 17.03 10.85 39.08
N LEU A 17 16.85 12.18 39.05
CA LEU A 17 16.58 12.89 37.77
C LEU A 17 17.70 12.67 36.75
N ILE A 18 18.95 12.46 37.22
CA ILE A 18 20.11 12.19 36.35
C ILE A 18 20.03 10.83 35.67
N GLU A 19 19.50 9.79 36.32
CA GLU A 19 19.29 8.48 35.69
C GLU A 19 18.24 8.56 34.58
N LEU A 20 17.13 9.27 34.83
CA LEU A 20 16.11 9.49 33.80
C LEU A 20 16.64 10.37 32.66
N LEU A 21 17.47 11.36 32.96
CA LEU A 21 18.11 12.21 31.96
C LEU A 21 19.02 11.39 31.03
N ALA A 22 19.89 10.54 31.58
CA ALA A 22 20.81 9.72 30.79
C ALA A 22 20.06 8.79 29.83
N VAL A 23 18.94 8.20 30.27
CA VAL A 23 18.09 7.36 29.41
C VAL A 23 17.46 8.17 28.27
N LEU A 24 16.93 9.37 28.55
CA LEU A 24 16.35 10.23 27.52
C LEU A 24 17.38 10.67 26.48
N VAL A 25 18.63 10.91 26.89
CA VAL A 25 19.73 11.24 25.97
C VAL A 25 20.01 10.06 25.03
N ILE A 26 20.13 8.84 25.56
CA ILE A 26 20.37 7.65 24.74
C ILE A 26 19.19 7.39 23.79
N LEU A 27 17.95 7.46 24.29
CA LEU A 27 16.74 7.33 23.46
C LEU A 27 16.66 8.40 22.37
N GLY A 28 17.08 9.63 22.67
CA GLY A 28 17.14 10.72 21.71
C GLY A 28 18.11 10.46 20.56
N ILE A 29 19.32 9.95 20.88
CA ILE A 29 20.32 9.59 19.87
C ILE A 29 19.83 8.44 18.99
N ILE A 30 19.25 7.39 19.59
CA ILE A 30 18.68 6.25 18.84
C ILE A 30 17.54 6.73 17.94
N ALA A 31 16.61 7.53 18.48
CA ALA A 31 15.46 8.05 17.74
C ALA A 31 15.89 8.89 16.53
N ALA A 32 16.97 9.69 16.65
CA ALA A 32 17.46 10.53 15.56
C ALA A 32 17.86 9.73 14.31
N ILE A 33 18.41 8.52 14.48
CA ILE A 33 18.82 7.65 13.36
C ILE A 33 17.66 6.75 12.91
N VAL A 34 16.90 6.22 13.86
CA VAL A 34 15.88 5.20 13.59
C VAL A 34 14.65 5.77 12.87
N ILE A 35 14.20 6.98 13.24
CA ILE A 35 12.99 7.60 12.66
C ILE A 35 13.07 7.74 11.13
N PRO A 36 14.11 8.36 10.52
CA PRO A 36 14.18 8.50 9.07
C PRO A 36 14.27 7.16 8.34
N LEU A 37 14.99 6.18 8.91
CA LEU A 37 15.11 4.84 8.33
C LEU A 37 13.75 4.12 8.28
N ILE A 38 13.02 4.11 9.39
CA ILE A 38 11.69 3.48 9.46
C ILE A 38 10.70 4.20 8.54
N ALA A 39 10.78 5.54 8.43
CA ALA A 39 9.91 6.29 7.54
C ALA A 39 10.05 5.83 6.08
N ASN A 40 11.28 5.56 5.61
CA ASN A 40 11.51 5.09 4.25
C ASN A 40 10.98 3.66 4.01
N VAL A 41 11.21 2.75 4.96
CA VAL A 41 10.69 1.37 4.89
C VAL A 41 9.16 1.36 4.88
N ILE A 42 8.52 2.24 5.65
CA ILE A 42 7.06 2.39 5.65
C ILE A 42 6.57 2.91 4.30
N SER A 43 7.24 3.89 3.68
CA SER A 43 6.85 4.34 2.33
C SER A 43 6.95 3.24 1.29
N ASP A 44 8.05 2.49 1.27
CA ASP A 44 8.22 1.37 0.33
C ASP A 44 7.17 0.28 0.55
N SER A 45 6.87 -0.02 1.82
CA SER A 45 5.82 -0.99 2.16
C SER A 45 4.44 -0.53 1.70
N ARG A 46 4.15 0.76 1.78
CA ARG A 46 2.89 1.34 1.30
C ARG A 46 2.80 1.29 -0.23
N ASP A 47 3.89 1.60 -0.92
CA ASP A 47 3.94 1.56 -2.38
C ASP A 47 3.76 0.13 -2.91
N LYS A 48 4.40 -0.86 -2.27
CA LYS A 48 4.19 -2.29 -2.56
C LYS A 48 2.76 -2.76 -2.25
N ALA A 49 2.14 -2.23 -1.20
CA ALA A 49 0.74 -2.54 -0.91
C ALA A 49 -0.21 -2.00 -1.99
N ILE A 50 0.06 -0.80 -2.54
CA ILE A 50 -0.69 -0.24 -3.68
C ILE A 50 -0.56 -1.15 -4.91
N LEU A 51 0.65 -1.66 -5.18
CA LEU A 51 0.87 -2.61 -6.27
C LEU A 51 0.09 -3.92 -6.06
N ALA A 52 0.10 -4.47 -4.84
CA ALA A 52 -0.68 -5.66 -4.51
C ALA A 52 -2.18 -5.43 -4.68
N ASP A 53 -2.70 -4.26 -4.27
CA ASP A 53 -4.08 -3.88 -4.52
C ASP A 53 -4.38 -3.82 -6.03
N ALA A 54 -3.49 -3.24 -6.84
CA ALA A 54 -3.63 -3.19 -8.30
C ALA A 54 -3.72 -4.59 -8.93
N SER A 55 -2.83 -5.51 -8.53
CA SER A 55 -2.86 -6.91 -8.99
C SER A 55 -4.16 -7.64 -8.57
N ASN A 56 -4.65 -7.38 -7.35
CA ASN A 56 -5.93 -7.92 -6.88
C ASN A 56 -7.12 -7.36 -7.70
N ILE A 57 -7.09 -6.08 -8.04
CA ILE A 57 -8.12 -5.44 -8.89
C ILE A 57 -8.14 -6.09 -10.29
N ILE A 58 -6.97 -6.32 -10.90
CA ILE A 58 -6.88 -6.99 -12.20
C ILE A 58 -7.40 -8.43 -12.11
N SER A 59 -7.03 -9.15 -11.05
CA SER A 59 -7.52 -10.51 -10.81
C SER A 59 -9.05 -10.56 -10.71
N ALA A 60 -9.65 -9.58 -10.03
CA ALA A 60 -11.10 -9.43 -9.96
C ALA A 60 -11.72 -9.11 -11.34
N ALA A 61 -11.08 -8.28 -12.15
CA ALA A 61 -11.52 -8.00 -13.53
C ALA A 61 -11.46 -9.26 -14.41
N LYS A 62 -10.39 -10.05 -14.30
CA LYS A 62 -10.23 -11.33 -15.01
C LYS A 62 -11.34 -12.32 -14.63
N LEU A 63 -11.72 -12.38 -13.35
CA LEU A 63 -12.85 -13.19 -12.88
C LEU A 63 -14.19 -12.69 -13.42
N ALA A 64 -14.42 -11.37 -13.38
CA ALA A 64 -15.63 -10.75 -13.94
C ALA A 64 -15.77 -11.05 -15.44
N HIS A 65 -14.67 -10.95 -16.18
CA HIS A 65 -14.61 -11.28 -17.60
C HIS A 65 -14.93 -12.75 -17.88
N ALA A 66 -14.39 -13.67 -17.06
CA ALA A 66 -14.69 -15.10 -17.17
C ALA A 66 -16.18 -15.41 -16.95
N ASN A 67 -16.87 -14.59 -16.14
CA ASN A 67 -18.32 -14.67 -15.92
C ASN A 67 -19.15 -13.91 -16.97
N GLY A 68 -18.51 -13.32 -17.98
CA GLY A 68 -19.19 -12.56 -19.04
C GLY A 68 -19.70 -11.19 -18.61
N GLU A 69 -19.22 -10.65 -17.48
CA GLU A 69 -19.45 -9.25 -17.12
C GLU A 69 -18.43 -8.33 -17.83
N GLY A 70 -18.71 -7.03 -17.83
CA GLY A 70 -17.89 -6.02 -18.48
C GLY A 70 -18.67 -5.19 -19.49
N THR A 71 -18.30 -3.93 -19.64
CA THR A 71 -18.89 -3.01 -20.61
C THR A 71 -18.07 -3.07 -21.90
N GLU A 72 -18.62 -3.67 -22.95
CA GLU A 72 -17.94 -3.80 -24.24
C GLU A 72 -18.08 -2.52 -25.08
N ASP A 73 -16.95 -1.96 -25.53
CA ASP A 73 -16.91 -1.01 -26.63
C ASP A 73 -16.45 -1.72 -27.90
N LYS A 74 -17.40 -1.98 -28.80
CA LYS A 74 -17.14 -2.65 -30.08
C LYS A 74 -16.33 -1.83 -31.06
N THR A 75 -16.32 -0.50 -30.89
CA THR A 75 -15.59 0.42 -31.77
C THR A 75 -14.12 0.45 -31.39
N ALA A 76 -13.83 0.56 -30.10
CA ALA A 76 -12.48 0.51 -29.56
C ALA A 76 -11.93 -0.92 -29.44
N GLY A 77 -12.79 -1.93 -29.47
CA GLY A 77 -12.40 -3.33 -29.25
C GLY A 77 -11.98 -3.60 -27.81
N THR A 78 -12.58 -2.90 -26.85
CA THR A 78 -12.23 -2.97 -25.42
C THR A 78 -13.38 -3.50 -24.58
N ILE A 79 -13.05 -4.05 -23.41
CA ILE A 79 -14.01 -4.40 -22.36
C ILE A 79 -13.58 -3.69 -21.09
N THR A 80 -14.47 -2.88 -20.52
CA THR A 80 -14.20 -2.09 -19.33
C THR A 80 -14.89 -2.68 -18.11
N PHE A 81 -14.17 -2.74 -17.00
CA PHE A 81 -14.61 -3.19 -15.69
C PHE A 81 -14.53 -2.02 -14.73
N ASP A 82 -15.63 -1.29 -14.59
CA ASP A 82 -15.71 -0.18 -13.66
C ASP A 82 -15.88 -0.66 -12.22
N LYS A 83 -15.74 0.27 -11.29
CA LYS A 83 -15.91 0.06 -9.84
C LYS A 83 -17.12 -0.80 -9.45
N ASP A 84 -18.29 -0.57 -10.06
CA ASP A 84 -19.51 -1.30 -9.70
C ASP A 84 -19.39 -2.79 -10.02
N ILE A 85 -18.76 -3.14 -11.13
CA ILE A 85 -18.49 -4.52 -11.52
C ILE A 85 -17.42 -5.09 -10.60
N LEU A 86 -16.29 -4.40 -10.46
CA LEU A 86 -15.15 -4.85 -9.64
C LEU A 86 -15.53 -5.09 -8.18
N SER A 87 -16.42 -4.26 -7.62
CA SER A 87 -16.86 -4.38 -6.23
C SER A 87 -17.59 -5.69 -5.88
N LYS A 88 -18.12 -6.41 -6.89
CA LYS A 88 -18.73 -7.73 -6.71
C LYS A 88 -17.70 -8.85 -6.53
N TYR A 89 -16.49 -8.62 -7.02
CA TYR A 89 -15.42 -9.61 -7.13
C TYR A 89 -14.24 -9.34 -6.16
N MET A 90 -14.31 -8.25 -5.40
CA MET A 90 -13.24 -7.79 -4.52
C MET A 90 -13.67 -7.71 -3.06
N ASP A 91 -12.69 -7.84 -2.14
CA ASP A 91 -12.90 -7.53 -0.72
C ASP A 91 -13.11 -6.00 -0.54
N LYS A 92 -14.07 -5.63 0.31
CA LYS A 92 -14.48 -4.23 0.60
C LYS A 92 -13.37 -3.37 1.20
N LYS A 93 -12.23 -3.96 1.54
CA LYS A 93 -11.06 -3.25 2.09
C LYS A 93 -10.35 -2.39 1.06
N VAL A 94 -10.34 -2.79 -0.21
CA VAL A 94 -9.74 -1.99 -1.29
C VAL A 94 -10.75 -0.93 -1.72
N LYS A 95 -10.38 0.34 -1.58
CA LYS A 95 -11.25 1.48 -1.91
C LYS A 95 -10.94 1.97 -3.32
N LEU A 96 -11.87 1.72 -4.24
CA LEU A 96 -11.85 2.24 -5.60
C LEU A 96 -12.48 3.64 -5.67
N ALA A 97 -11.80 4.57 -6.32
CA ALA A 97 -12.38 5.82 -6.78
C ALA A 97 -13.35 5.55 -7.94
N ASN A 98 -14.18 6.53 -8.30
CA ASN A 98 -15.21 6.34 -9.32
C ASN A 98 -14.64 6.20 -10.74
N ASP A 99 -13.45 6.75 -10.99
CA ASP A 99 -12.77 6.64 -12.29
C ASP A 99 -11.82 5.44 -12.37
N ASP A 100 -11.65 4.71 -11.26
CA ASP A 100 -10.82 3.50 -11.23
C ASP A 100 -11.54 2.38 -11.99
N LYS A 101 -10.81 1.77 -12.92
CA LYS A 101 -11.33 0.74 -13.82
C LYS A 101 -10.20 -0.15 -14.33
N VAL A 102 -10.57 -1.32 -14.82
CA VAL A 102 -9.69 -2.16 -15.62
C VAL A 102 -10.23 -2.22 -17.03
N THR A 103 -9.36 -2.15 -18.02
CA THR A 103 -9.70 -2.24 -19.44
C THR A 103 -8.96 -3.42 -20.04
N TYR A 104 -9.69 -4.29 -20.74
CA TYR A 104 -9.11 -5.35 -21.57
C TYR A 104 -9.18 -4.95 -23.04
N THR A 105 -8.04 -4.90 -23.72
CA THR A 105 -7.95 -4.56 -25.14
C THR A 105 -7.84 -5.82 -25.98
N LYS A 106 -8.83 -6.12 -26.81
CA LYS A 106 -8.90 -7.39 -27.57
C LYS A 106 -7.80 -7.51 -28.62
N SER A 107 -7.41 -6.40 -29.24
CA SER A 107 -6.43 -6.36 -30.33
C SER A 107 -5.03 -6.76 -29.87
N SER A 108 -4.58 -6.22 -28.73
CA SER A 108 -3.27 -6.53 -28.14
C SER A 108 -3.34 -7.65 -27.10
N ARG A 109 -4.53 -8.02 -26.64
CA ARG A 109 -4.78 -8.99 -25.55
C ARG A 109 -4.20 -8.52 -24.21
N GLU A 110 -4.05 -7.22 -24.05
CA GLU A 110 -3.47 -6.57 -22.88
C GLU A 110 -4.55 -6.17 -21.86
N TRP A 111 -4.17 -6.26 -20.60
CA TRP A 111 -4.95 -5.75 -19.47
C TRP A 111 -4.30 -4.47 -18.96
N THR A 112 -5.10 -3.41 -18.88
CA THR A 112 -4.66 -2.10 -18.38
C THR A 112 -5.50 -1.72 -17.17
N ILE A 113 -4.85 -1.32 -16.09
CA ILE A 113 -5.52 -0.84 -14.88
C ILE A 113 -5.36 0.66 -14.76
N LYS A 114 -6.48 1.36 -14.55
CA LYS A 114 -6.51 2.73 -14.03
C LYS A 114 -6.85 2.69 -12.55
N TYR A 115 -5.90 3.06 -11.71
CA TYR A 115 -6.04 3.06 -10.25
C TYR A 115 -5.44 4.33 -9.64
N SER A 116 -6.32 5.17 -9.07
CA SER A 116 -5.98 6.49 -8.52
C SER A 116 -4.88 6.47 -7.46
N ASN A 117 -4.70 5.36 -6.75
CA ASN A 117 -3.65 5.26 -5.73
C ASN A 117 -2.25 5.05 -6.33
N LEU A 118 -2.11 4.68 -7.61
CA LEU A 118 -0.81 4.59 -8.28
C LEU A 118 -0.07 5.95 -8.27
N LYS A 119 -0.80 7.07 -8.36
CA LYS A 119 -0.26 8.44 -8.21
C LYS A 119 0.49 8.67 -6.90
N LYS A 120 0.21 7.87 -5.88
CA LYS A 120 0.77 8.02 -4.53
C LYS A 120 2.09 7.28 -4.36
N ILE A 121 2.47 6.43 -5.32
CA ILE A 121 3.75 5.73 -5.31
C ILE A 121 4.86 6.78 -5.38
N LYS A 122 5.82 6.67 -4.47
CA LYS A 122 6.96 7.58 -4.39
C LYS A 122 8.25 6.91 -4.83
N ASN A 123 8.35 5.60 -4.66
CA ASN A 123 9.51 4.82 -5.05
C ASN A 123 9.71 4.86 -6.58
N GLU A 124 10.87 5.36 -7.02
CA GLU A 124 11.17 5.60 -8.44
C GLU A 124 11.45 4.30 -9.21
N ASP A 125 11.98 3.27 -8.55
CA ASP A 125 12.21 1.95 -9.17
C ASP A 125 10.87 1.27 -9.48
N LEU A 126 9.92 1.35 -8.54
CA LEU A 126 8.54 0.92 -8.74
C LEU A 126 7.87 1.69 -9.88
N LYS A 127 8.02 3.01 -9.93
CA LYS A 127 7.45 3.82 -11.02
C LYS A 127 7.98 3.39 -12.38
N THR A 128 9.29 3.23 -12.48
CA THR A 128 9.97 2.84 -13.72
C THR A 128 9.52 1.45 -14.17
N GLY A 129 9.49 0.48 -13.26
CA GLY A 129 9.05 -0.89 -13.57
C GLY A 129 7.57 -0.97 -13.99
N LEU A 130 6.74 -0.08 -13.48
CA LEU A 130 5.33 0.02 -13.85
C LEU A 130 5.09 0.91 -15.08
N GLY A 131 6.12 1.52 -15.66
CA GLY A 131 5.99 2.45 -16.78
C GLY A 131 5.18 3.71 -16.46
N ILE A 132 5.10 4.10 -15.17
CA ILE A 132 4.33 5.25 -14.70
C ILE A 132 5.24 6.41 -14.31
N SER A 133 4.78 7.64 -14.54
CA SER A 133 5.41 8.88 -14.09
C SER A 133 4.63 9.53 -12.94
N ASN A 134 5.06 10.74 -12.57
CA ASN A 134 4.40 11.50 -11.53
C ASN A 134 2.96 11.86 -11.92
N ASN A 135 2.01 11.43 -11.08
CA ASN A 135 0.56 11.62 -11.24
C ASN A 135 -0.11 10.71 -12.28
N ASP A 136 0.61 9.74 -12.85
CA ASP A 136 0.00 8.71 -13.67
C ASP A 136 -0.77 7.74 -12.78
N ASP A 137 -1.96 7.33 -13.24
CA ASP A 137 -2.81 6.33 -12.59
C ASP A 137 -3.02 5.10 -13.44
N GLU A 138 -2.27 4.92 -14.52
CA GLU A 138 -2.52 3.86 -15.48
C GLU A 138 -1.26 3.05 -15.76
N THR A 139 -1.37 1.72 -15.68
CA THR A 139 -0.29 0.77 -15.97
C THR A 139 -0.87 -0.53 -16.54
N THR A 140 -0.01 -1.40 -17.08
CA THR A 140 -0.43 -2.70 -17.63
C THR A 140 -0.18 -3.84 -16.66
N ASP A 141 -0.98 -4.89 -16.77
CA ASP A 141 -0.80 -6.14 -16.02
C ASP A 141 0.57 -6.78 -16.29
N ASP A 142 1.06 -6.69 -17.52
CA ASP A 142 2.38 -7.22 -17.89
C ASP A 142 3.51 -6.51 -17.13
N LEU A 143 3.49 -5.18 -17.05
CA LEU A 143 4.48 -4.41 -16.29
C LEU A 143 4.39 -4.66 -14.78
N ILE A 144 3.17 -4.84 -14.26
CA ILE A 144 2.96 -5.24 -12.86
C ILE A 144 3.60 -6.61 -12.60
N ASN A 145 3.33 -7.59 -13.45
CA ASN A 145 3.82 -8.96 -13.28
C ASN A 145 5.34 -9.04 -13.48
N ASP A 146 5.89 -8.36 -14.49
CA ASP A 146 7.34 -8.27 -14.72
C ASP A 146 8.05 -7.70 -13.50
N TYR A 147 7.54 -6.60 -12.92
CA TYR A 147 8.12 -6.04 -11.71
C TYR A 147 8.02 -7.01 -10.52
N LEU A 148 6.88 -7.67 -10.34
CA LEU A 148 6.67 -8.61 -9.24
C LEU A 148 7.60 -9.83 -9.37
N ASP A 149 7.80 -10.34 -10.59
CA ASP A 149 8.65 -11.50 -10.86
C ASP A 149 10.13 -11.16 -10.66
N ASP A 150 10.59 -10.01 -11.18
CA ASP A 150 11.97 -9.54 -10.98
C ASP A 150 12.30 -9.32 -9.50
N ASN A 151 11.30 -8.92 -8.70
CA ASN A 151 11.46 -8.66 -7.27
C ASN A 151 10.97 -9.79 -6.36
N ALA A 152 10.51 -10.91 -6.92
CA ALA A 152 10.11 -12.09 -6.15
C ALA A 152 11.33 -12.86 -5.59
N PHE A 153 12.49 -12.71 -6.24
CA PHE A 153 13.73 -13.43 -5.91
C PHE A 153 14.73 -12.64 -5.04
N THR A 154 14.43 -11.40 -4.67
CA THR A 154 15.31 -10.52 -3.87
C THR A 154 15.00 -10.51 -2.37
N LYS A 155 14.60 -11.65 -1.80
CA LYS A 155 14.55 -11.87 -0.34
C LYS A 155 15.68 -12.78 0.14
#